data_AF-A0A3M1PEB8-F1
#
_entry.id   AF-A0A3M1PEB8-F1
#
_cell.length_a   1.000
_cell.length_b   1.000
_cell.length_c   1.000
_cell.angle_alpha   90.00
_cell.angle_beta   90.00
_cell.angle_gamma   90.00
#
_symmetry.space_group_name_H-M   'P 1'
#
loop_
_entity.id
_entity.type
_entity.pdbx_description
1 polymer ?
#
loop_
_entity_poly.entity_id
_entity_poly.type
_entity_poly.pdbx_seq_one_letter_code
_entity_poly.pdbx_strand_id
1 'polypeptide(L)' 'MRKPIRWVLFAFLVLFFGFVLADSLGVFDDRPYFEVPHGNHTHYVPKDCDPPLSPGDAPTRPPGPGERITCQGQIVPE' A
#
# COMPACT_ATOMS: atom_id res chain seq x y z
N MET A 1 13.57 -14.93 -41.45
CA MET A 1 12.66 -15.52 -40.45
C MET A 1 12.28 -14.46 -39.41
N ARG A 2 11.05 -13.92 -39.44
CA ARG A 2 10.60 -12.85 -38.53
C ARG A 2 9.44 -13.35 -37.64
N LYS A 3 9.65 -14.14 -36.57
CA LYS A 3 8.53 -14.91 -35.97
C LYS A 3 8.36 -15.13 -34.44
N PRO A 4 9.20 -14.70 -33.47
CA PRO A 4 8.75 -14.74 -32.06
C PRO A 4 8.67 -13.39 -31.34
N ILE A 5 9.33 -12.33 -31.84
CA ILE A 5 9.45 -11.05 -31.10
C ILE A 5 8.09 -10.48 -30.68
N ARG A 6 7.08 -10.53 -31.55
CA ARG A 6 5.72 -10.03 -31.21
C ARG A 6 5.09 -10.76 -30.02
N TRP A 7 5.31 -12.08 -29.91
CA TRP A 7 4.77 -12.89 -28.83
C TRP A 7 5.57 -12.73 -27.54
N VAL A 8 6.90 -12.59 -27.65
CA VAL A 8 7.76 -12.26 -26.50
C VAL A 8 7.38 -10.88 -25.95
N LEU A 9 7.20 -9.88 -26.81
CA LEU A 9 6.74 -8.55 -26.41
C LEU A 9 5.35 -8.60 -25.77
N PHE A 10 4.41 -9.36 -26.34
CA PHE A 10 3.08 -9.53 -25.75
C PHE A 10 3.14 -10.18 -24.36
N ALA A 11 3.88 -11.29 -24.21
CA ALA A 11 4.04 -11.95 -22.92
C ALA A 11 4.71 -11.03 -21.88
N PHE A 12 5.72 -10.28 -22.31
CA PHE A 12 6.37 -9.28 -21.46
C PHE A 12 5.39 -8.21 -21.00
N LEU A 13 4.57 -7.65 -21.91
CA LEU A 13 3.57 -6.65 -21.55
C LEU A 13 2.55 -7.21 -20.56
N VAL A 14 2.05 -8.42 -20.78
CA VAL A 14 1.10 -9.07 -19.85
C VAL A 14 1.72 -9.23 -18.47
N LEU A 15 2.95 -9.72 -18.38
CA LEU A 15 3.66 -9.86 -17.11
C LEU A 15 3.92 -8.51 -16.44
N PHE A 16 4.34 -7.51 -17.21
CA PHE A 16 4.58 -6.15 -16.73
C PHE A 16 3.30 -5.52 -16.17
N PHE A 17 2.18 -5.55 -16.90
CA PHE A 17 0.92 -5.01 -16.42
C PHE A 17 0.35 -5.80 -15.24
N GLY A 18 0.51 -7.13 -15.23
CA GLY A 18 0.14 -7.95 -14.08
C GLY A 18 0.94 -7.59 -12.83
N PHE A 19 2.24 -7.36 -12.98
CA PHE A 19 3.11 -6.90 -11.90
C PHE A 19 2.71 -5.51 -11.39
N VAL A 20 2.52 -4.54 -12.29
CA VAL A 20 2.07 -3.18 -11.94
C VAL A 20 0.73 -3.20 -11.21
N LEU A 21 -0.21 -4.06 -11.65
CA LEU A 21 -1.50 -4.21 -10.98
C LEU A 21 -1.34 -4.78 -9.57
N ALA A 22 -0.56 -5.85 -9.40
CA ALA A 22 -0.30 -6.44 -8.08
C ALA A 22 0.35 -5.44 -7.11
N ASP A 23 1.33 -4.68 -7.59
CA ASP A 23 1.99 -3.61 -6.83
C ASP A 23 0.99 -2.51 -6.43
N SER A 24 0.15 -2.04 -7.36
CA SER A 24 -0.88 -1.03 -7.11
C SER A 24 -1.95 -1.44 -6.09
N LEU A 25 -2.18 -2.75 -5.95
CA LEU A 25 -3.10 -3.33 -4.96
C LEU A 25 -2.42 -3.56 -3.59
N GLY A 26 -1.14 -3.20 -3.44
CA GLY A 26 -0.38 -3.37 -2.21
C GLY A 26 -0.03 -4.82 -1.90
N VAL A 27 -0.02 -5.72 -2.89
CA VAL A 27 0.34 -7.14 -2.70
C VAL A 27 1.74 -7.29 -2.11
N PHE A 28 2.63 -6.35 -2.41
CA PHE A 28 4.01 -6.32 -1.92
C PHE A 28 4.23 -5.28 -0.81
N ASP A 29 3.18 -4.65 -0.27
CA ASP A 29 3.27 -3.64 0.78
C ASP A 29 3.16 -4.28 2.17
N ASP A 30 4.32 -4.45 2.80
CA ASP A 30 4.51 -5.06 4.13
C ASP A 30 4.25 -4.11 5.30
N ARG A 31 3.96 -2.82 5.05
CA ARG A 31 3.69 -1.86 6.12
C ARG A 31 2.42 -2.24 6.89
N PRO A 32 2.36 -2.06 8.22
CA PRO A 32 1.17 -2.40 9.03
C PRO A 32 0.04 -1.34 8.92
N TYR A 33 0.19 -0.36 8.01
CA TYR A 33 -0.77 0.72 7.80
C TYR A 33 -0.94 1.02 6.30
N PHE A 34 -2.07 1.62 5.94
CA PHE A 34 -2.34 2.26 4.66
C PHE A 34 -2.04 3.75 4.71
N GLU A 35 -1.53 4.30 3.61
CA GLU A 35 -1.40 5.74 3.42
C GLU A 35 -2.61 6.26 2.62
N VAL A 36 -3.41 7.12 3.24
CA VAL A 36 -4.63 7.67 2.65
C VAL A 36 -4.43 9.16 2.43
N PRO A 37 -4.04 9.60 1.22
CA PRO A 37 -3.92 11.02 0.92
C PRO A 37 -5.29 11.69 0.88
N HIS A 38 -5.43 12.82 1.58
CA HIS A 38 -6.66 13.60 1.63
C HIS A 38 -6.33 15.10 1.64
N GLY A 39 -6.67 15.78 0.55
CA GLY A 39 -6.36 17.20 0.36
C GLY A 39 -4.85 17.46 0.34
N ASN A 40 -4.33 18.08 1.41
CA ASN A 40 -2.92 18.49 1.53
C ASN A 40 -2.13 17.67 2.57
N HIS A 41 -2.72 16.62 3.14
CA HIS A 41 -2.08 15.75 4.13
C HIS A 41 -2.38 14.28 3.83
N THR A 42 -1.71 13.38 4.55
CA THR A 42 -1.88 11.93 4.45
C THR A 42 -2.23 11.38 5.82
N HIS A 43 -3.21 10.49 5.88
CA HIS A 43 -3.54 9.73 7.06
C HIS A 43 -2.91 8.34 7.01
N TYR A 44 -2.43 7.86 8.16
CA TYR A 44 -1.80 6.55 8.28
C TYR A 44 -2.72 5.58 9.04
N VAL A 45 -3.46 4.75 8.31
CA VAL A 45 -4.56 3.93 8.84
C VAL A 45 -4.09 2.50 9.10
N PRO A 46 -4.20 1.94 10.31
CA PRO A 46 -3.78 0.56 10.59
C PRO A 46 -4.60 -0.46 9.79
N LYS A 47 -3.95 -1.50 9.24
CA LYS A 47 -4.58 -2.50 8.35
C LYS A 47 -5.49 -3.49 9.10
N ASP A 48 -5.10 -3.89 10.31
CA ASP A 48 -5.64 -5.07 11.01
C ASP A 48 -6.61 -4.72 12.16
N CYS A 49 -7.41 -3.67 12.00
CA CYS A 49 -8.37 -3.24 13.01
C CYS A 49 -9.79 -3.73 12.72
N ASP A 50 -10.46 -4.25 13.74
CA ASP A 50 -11.87 -4.61 13.72
C ASP A 50 -12.58 -4.00 14.94
N PRO A 51 -13.44 -2.96 14.77
CA PRO A 51 -13.79 -2.34 13.49
C PRO A 51 -12.62 -1.52 12.88
N PRO A 52 -12.63 -1.27 11.55
CA PRO A 52 -11.64 -0.42 10.90
C PRO A 52 -11.63 0.99 11.49
N LEU A 53 -10.43 1.55 11.69
CA LEU A 53 -10.27 2.94 12.10
C LEU A 53 -10.69 3.86 10.94
N SER A 54 -11.51 4.86 11.24
CA SER A 54 -11.86 5.89 10.25
C SER A 54 -10.61 6.68 9.85
N PRO A 55 -10.38 6.98 8.56
CA PRO A 55 -9.23 7.77 8.14
C PRO A 55 -9.10 9.11 8.87
N GLY A 56 -10.23 9.76 9.23
CA GLY A 56 -10.21 11.03 9.96
C GLY A 56 -9.66 10.94 11.39
N ASP A 57 -9.69 9.75 11.99
CA ASP A 57 -9.16 9.48 13.33
C ASP A 57 -7.72 8.97 13.31
N ALA A 58 -7.17 8.72 12.11
CA ALA A 58 -5.81 8.24 11.93
C ALA A 58 -4.79 9.40 11.98
N PRO A 59 -3.57 9.16 12.51
CA PRO A 59 -2.53 10.18 12.61
C PRO A 59 -2.09 10.65 11.22
N THR A 60 -1.56 11.88 11.17
CA THR A 60 -1.03 12.50 9.94
C THR A 60 0.51 12.52 9.87
N ARG A 61 1.16 11.82 10.81
CA ARG A 61 2.59 11.51 10.82
C ARG A 61 2.74 9.99 10.71
N PRO A 62 3.71 9.48 9.92
CA PRO A 62 4.00 8.04 9.87
C PRO A 62 4.62 7.58 11.20
N PRO A 63 4.44 6.31 11.60
CA PRO A 63 5.16 5.73 12.73
C PRO A 63 6.66 5.71 12.41
N GLY A 64 7.48 5.98 13.43
CA GLY A 64 8.93 5.86 13.36
C GLY A 64 9.41 4.42 13.61
N PRO A 65 10.74 4.21 13.61
CA PRO A 65 11.31 2.92 13.96
C PRO A 65 10.90 2.47 15.36
N GLY A 66 10.32 1.27 15.49
CA GLY A 66 9.84 0.72 16.75
C GLY A 66 8.57 1.40 17.29
N GLU A 67 7.82 2.10 16.44
CA GLU A 67 6.49 2.60 16.74
C GLU A 67 5.43 1.91 15.88
N ARG A 68 4.21 1.82 16.40
CA ARG A 68 3.03 1.30 15.69
C ARG A 68 1.83 2.22 15.86
N ILE A 69 0.91 2.16 14.92
CA ILE A 69 -0.38 2.85 15.01
C ILE A 69 -1.40 1.88 15.60
N THR A 70 -2.03 2.29 16.69
CA THR A 70 -3.11 1.53 17.34
C THR A 70 -4.44 1.67 16.59
N CYS A 71 -5.38 0.77 16.84
CA CYS A 71 -6.76 0.89 16.34
C CYS A 71 -7.54 2.06 16.93
N GLN A 72 -6.93 2.85 17.81
CA GLN A 72 -7.48 4.09 18.36
C GLN A 72 -6.81 5.35 17.75
N GLY A 73 -5.97 5.18 16.72
CA GLY A 73 -5.30 6.29 16.04
C GLY A 73 -4.09 6.86 16.79
N GLN A 74 -3.59 6.16 17.81
CA GLN A 74 -2.40 6.59 18.57
C GLN A 74 -1.14 5.94 18.03
N ILE A 75 -0.06 6.71 17.93
CA ILE A 75 1.29 6.18 17.70
C ILE A 75 1.88 5.82 19.07
N VAL A 76 2.26 4.56 19.25
CA VAL A 76 2.83 4.03 20.49
C VAL A 76 4.10 3.22 20.17
N PRO A 77 5.03 3.07 21.13
CA PRO A 77 6.12 2.11 20.99
C PRO A 77 5.58 0.69 20.72
N GLU A 78 6.28 -0.07 19.87
CA GLU A 78 6.04 -1.50 19.65
C GLU A 78 6.36 -2.34 20.89
#